data_AF-A0AA51NA19-F1
#
_entry.id   AF-A0AA51NA19-F1
#
_cell.length_a   1.000
_cell.length_b   1.000
_cell.length_c   1.000
_cell.angle_alpha   90.00
_cell.angle_beta   90.00
_cell.angle_gamma   90.00
#
_symmetry.space_group_name_H-M   'P 1'
#
loop_
_entity.id
_entity.type
_entity.pdbx_description
1 polymer ?
#
loop_
_entity_poly.entity_id
_entity_poly.type
_entity_poly.pdbx_seq_one_letter_code
_entity_poly.pdbx_strand_id
1 'polypeptide(L)'
;MARQKGIIKLKGSIGDLSFYKTKDGYLAREKGGVDKERIKNDPAFQRTRENGAEFGRAGKAGRLLRTSVRPLLLKAADGRVAS
;
A
#
# COMPACT_ATOMS: atom_id res chain seq x y z
N MET A 1 24.19 9.33 8.66
CA MET A 1 22.76 9.72 8.53
C MET A 1 22.69 11.21 8.23
N ALA A 2 21.94 11.60 7.19
CA ALA A 2 21.69 13.00 6.88
C ALA A 2 20.79 13.62 7.96
N ARG A 3 21.22 14.75 8.53
CA ARG A 3 20.44 15.53 9.51
C ARG A 3 19.89 16.78 8.82
N GLN A 4 18.61 17.11 9.03
CA GLN A 4 18.05 18.33 8.45
C GLN A 4 18.63 19.56 9.16
N LYS A 5 19.49 20.33 8.48
CA LYS A 5 20.05 21.59 8.99
C LYS A 5 19.19 22.75 8.49
N GLY A 6 18.14 23.14 9.23
CA GLY A 6 17.29 24.27 8.88
C GLY A 6 16.17 24.55 9.87
N ILE A 7 15.66 25.80 9.86
CA ILE A 7 14.57 26.29 10.74
C ILE A 7 13.20 25.73 10.32
N ILE A 8 13.09 25.28 9.06
CA ILE A 8 11.84 24.80 8.46
C ILE A 8 11.66 23.30 8.77
N LYS A 9 10.61 22.96 9.53
CA LYS A 9 10.24 21.57 9.83
C LYS A 9 9.39 21.03 8.68
N LEU A 10 9.88 20.02 7.98
CA LEU A 10 9.14 19.35 6.89
C LEU A 10 8.67 17.96 7.37
N LYS A 11 7.44 17.58 7.00
CA LYS A 11 6.87 16.26 7.26
C LYS A 11 6.19 15.77 5.99
N GLY A 12 6.51 14.56 5.55
CA GLY A 12 5.98 13.98 4.30
C GLY A 12 7.07 13.77 3.25
N SER A 13 6.67 13.49 2.01
CA SER A 13 7.58 13.20 0.90
C SER A 13 7.58 14.34 -0.13
N ILE A 14 8.76 14.79 -0.55
CA ILE A 14 8.97 15.73 -1.66
C ILE A 14 9.90 15.06 -2.67
N GLY A 15 9.40 14.74 -3.85
CA GLY A 15 10.14 13.95 -4.84
C GLY A 15 10.59 12.61 -4.24
N ASP A 16 11.88 12.31 -4.36
CA ASP A 16 12.50 11.12 -3.78
C ASP A 16 12.96 11.31 -2.34
N LEU A 17 12.73 12.46 -1.70
CA LEU A 17 13.07 12.69 -0.29
C LEU A 17 11.86 12.52 0.61
N SER A 18 11.97 11.65 1.61
CA SER A 18 10.99 11.47 2.67
C SER A 18 11.48 12.07 3.99
N PHE A 19 10.71 13.00 4.55
CA PHE A 19 10.98 13.69 5.79
C PHE A 19 10.12 13.12 6.93
N TYR A 20 10.77 12.68 8.01
CA TYR A 20 10.10 12.07 9.16
C TYR A 20 10.77 12.47 10.48
N LYS A 21 10.01 12.36 11.58
CA LYS A 21 10.47 12.72 12.93
C LYS A 21 10.84 11.45 13.71
N THR A 22 12.02 11.45 14.32
CA THR A 22 12.48 10.42 15.27
C THR A 22 12.70 11.04 16.65
N LYS A 23 13.10 10.23 17.65
CA LYS A 23 13.50 10.72 18.97
C LYS A 23 14.69 11.68 18.91
N ASP A 24 15.56 11.49 17.91
CA ASP A 24 16.81 12.25 17.73
C ASP A 24 16.66 13.48 16.82
N GLY A 25 15.44 13.76 16.32
CA GLY A 25 15.13 14.96 15.54
C GLY A 25 14.43 14.70 14.20
N TYR A 26 14.52 15.68 13.30
CA TYR A 26 13.97 15.58 11.94
C TYR A 26 15.01 15.00 10.99
N LEU A 27 14.65 13.92 10.32
CA LEU A 27 15.49 13.20 9.38
C LEU A 27 14.87 13.23 7.99
N ALA A 28 15.75 13.26 6.99
CA ALA A 28 15.40 13.05 5.60
C ALA A 28 16.07 11.76 5.12
N ARG A 29 15.31 10.92 4.41
CA ARG A 29 15.83 9.76 3.70
C ARG A 29 15.46 9.86 2.23
N GLU A 30 16.33 9.41 1.36
CA GLU A 30 15.92 9.12 0.00
C GLU A 30 14.95 7.92 0.00
N LYS A 31 14.09 7.87 -1.01
CA LYS A 31 13.09 6.84 -1.21
C LYS A 31 13.80 5.52 -1.40
N GLY A 32 13.88 4.75 -0.32
CA GLY A 32 14.37 3.38 -0.38
C GLY A 32 13.42 2.48 -1.15
N GLY A 33 13.97 1.41 -1.72
CA GLY A 33 13.22 0.41 -2.47
C GLY A 33 13.67 0.31 -3.92
N VAL A 34 13.02 -0.57 -4.67
CA VAL A 34 13.30 -0.79 -6.08
C VAL A 34 12.43 0.16 -6.91
N ASP A 35 13.01 0.77 -7.94
CA ASP A 35 12.27 1.66 -8.84
C ASP A 35 11.03 1.00 -9.44
N LYS A 36 9.96 1.78 -9.55
CA LYS A 36 8.69 1.30 -10.11
C LYS A 36 8.85 0.79 -11.53
N GLU A 37 9.67 1.45 -12.35
CA GLU A 37 9.95 1.01 -13.72
C GLU A 37 10.69 -0.31 -13.76
N ARG A 38 11.65 -0.49 -12.84
CA ARG A 38 12.35 -1.76 -12.70
C ARG A 38 11.39 -2.87 -12.29
N ILE A 39 10.54 -2.68 -11.29
CA ILE A 39 9.53 -3.69 -10.91
C ILE A 39 8.61 -4.05 -12.09
N LYS A 40 8.26 -3.08 -12.93
CA LYS A 40 7.38 -3.29 -14.11
C LYS A 40 8.05 -4.07 -15.24
N ASN A 41 9.31 -3.78 -15.53
CA ASN A 41 9.95 -4.21 -16.77
C ASN A 41 11.03 -5.27 -16.56
N ASP A 42 11.70 -5.29 -15.40
CA ASP A 42 12.82 -6.18 -15.13
C ASP A 42 12.32 -7.65 -15.05
N PRO A 43 12.97 -8.59 -15.76
CA PRO A 43 12.64 -10.02 -15.71
C PRO A 43 12.70 -10.61 -14.30
N ALA A 44 13.57 -10.12 -13.42
CA ALA A 44 13.70 -10.62 -12.05
C ALA A 44 12.40 -10.44 -11.23
N PHE A 45 11.55 -9.50 -11.61
CA PHE A 45 10.28 -9.21 -10.94
C PHE A 45 9.06 -9.83 -11.62
N GLN A 46 9.25 -10.69 -12.64
CA GLN A 46 8.14 -11.30 -13.38
C GLN A 46 7.16 -12.04 -12.45
N ARG A 47 7.66 -12.95 -11.59
CA ARG A 47 6.81 -13.71 -10.64
C ARG A 47 6.10 -12.80 -9.65
N THR A 48 6.74 -11.71 -9.22
CA THR A 48 6.12 -10.70 -8.35
C THR A 48 4.92 -10.04 -9.03
N ARG A 49 5.02 -9.74 -10.33
CA ARG A 49 3.91 -9.17 -11.11
C ARG A 49 2.78 -10.18 -11.31
N GLU A 50 3.11 -11.43 -11.63
CA GLU A 50 2.15 -12.53 -11.79
C GLU A 50 1.33 -12.74 -10.51
N ASN A 51 2.00 -12.89 -9.37
CA ASN A 51 1.37 -13.01 -8.06
C ASN A 51 0.49 -11.79 -7.76
N GLY A 52 1.01 -10.58 -7.97
CA GLY A 52 0.24 -9.35 -7.74
C GLY A 52 -1.06 -9.29 -8.56
N ALA A 53 -1.01 -9.74 -9.82
CA ALA A 53 -2.19 -9.82 -10.69
C ALA A 53 -3.18 -10.90 -10.23
N GLU A 54 -2.70 -12.04 -9.72
CA GLU A 54 -3.54 -13.09 -9.15
C GLU A 54 -4.23 -12.65 -7.86
N PHE A 55 -3.50 -12.09 -6.89
CA PHE A 55 -4.07 -11.54 -5.66
C PHE A 55 -5.11 -10.45 -5.95
N GLY A 56 -4.83 -9.57 -6.92
CA GLY A 56 -5.77 -8.55 -7.37
C GLY A 56 -7.06 -9.14 -7.95
N ARG A 57 -6.97 -10.24 -8.71
CA ARG A 57 -8.13 -10.97 -9.23
C ARG A 57 -8.92 -11.64 -8.11
N ALA A 58 -8.25 -12.34 -7.20
CA ALA A 58 -8.89 -12.99 -6.05
C ALA A 58 -9.67 -11.98 -5.17
N GLY A 59 -9.07 -10.82 -4.88
CA GLY A 59 -9.73 -9.74 -4.13
C GLY A 59 -10.98 -9.20 -4.83
N LYS A 60 -10.93 -9.01 -6.16
CA LYS A 60 -12.09 -8.59 -6.96
C LYS A 60 -13.19 -9.66 -6.97
N ALA A 61 -12.84 -10.94 -7.14
CA ALA A 61 -13.79 -12.05 -7.10
C ALA A 61 -14.48 -12.14 -5.73
N GLY A 62 -13.73 -12.04 -4.63
CA GLY A 62 -14.28 -12.01 -3.29
C GLY A 62 -15.22 -10.82 -3.07
N ARG A 63 -14.87 -9.62 -3.57
CA ARG A 63 -15.75 -8.45 -3.54
C ARG A 63 -17.03 -8.68 -4.32
N LEU A 64 -16.94 -9.27 -5.52
CA LEU A 64 -18.09 -9.56 -6.37
C LEU A 64 -19.07 -10.48 -5.64
N LEU A 65 -18.59 -11.61 -5.11
CA LEU A 65 -19.40 -12.58 -4.36
C LEU A 65 -20.08 -11.95 -3.13
N ARG A 66 -19.33 -11.20 -2.32
CA ARG A 66 -19.92 -10.50 -1.17
C ARG A 66 -21.00 -9.51 -1.60
N THR A 67 -20.77 -8.78 -2.69
CA THR A 67 -21.71 -7.77 -3.18
C THR A 67 -22.96 -8.39 -3.77
N SER A 68 -22.85 -9.51 -4.51
CA SER A 68 -24.00 -10.18 -5.12
C SER A 68 -24.93 -10.82 -4.09
N VAL A 69 -24.38 -11.34 -2.98
CA VAL A 69 -25.15 -12.02 -1.94
C VAL A 69 -25.66 -11.05 -0.85
N ARG A 70 -25.04 -9.86 -0.72
CA ARG A 70 -25.42 -8.85 0.29
C ARG A 70 -26.91 -8.49 0.33
N PRO A 71 -27.63 -8.26 -0.79
CA PRO A 71 -29.06 -7.91 -0.72
C PRO A 71 -29.94 -9.04 -0.14
N LEU A 72 -29.52 -10.29 -0.28
CA LEU A 72 -30.20 -11.44 0.30
C LEU A 72 -29.92 -11.53 1.80
N LEU A 73 -28.65 -11.35 2.20
CA LEU A 73 -28.25 -11.35 3.61
C LEU A 73 -28.90 -10.24 4.43
N LEU A 74 -29.08 -9.05 3.84
CA LEU A 74 -29.78 -7.93 4.51
C LEU A 74 -31.23 -8.29 4.89
N LYS A 75 -31.87 -9.20 4.15
CA LYS A 75 -33.23 -9.68 4.44
C LYS A 75 -33.25 -10.91 5.36
N ALA A 76 -32.13 -11.62 5.46
CA ALA A 76 -31.99 -12.85 6.23
C ALA A 76 -31.32 -12.62 7.60
N ALA A 77 -31.47 -11.42 8.18
CA ALA A 77 -30.77 -10.98 9.38
C ALA A 77 -30.77 -12.04 10.51
N ASP A 78 -29.63 -12.69 10.68
CA ASP A 78 -29.31 -13.57 11.81
C ASP A 78 -28.13 -12.91 12.56
N GLY A 79 -28.32 -12.66 13.86
CA GLY A 79 -27.35 -11.99 14.73
C GLY A 79 -26.02 -12.74 14.91
N ARG A 80 -25.85 -13.92 14.29
CA ARG A 80 -24.62 -14.72 14.29
C ARG A 80 -23.75 -14.54 13.04
N VAL A 81 -24.25 -13.88 12.00
CA VAL A 81 -23.47 -13.63 10.78
C VAL A 81 -22.61 -12.38 10.99
N ALA A 82 -21.33 -12.58 11.30
CA ALA A 82 -20.37 -11.47 11.37
C ALA A 82 -20.17 -10.84 9.98
N SER A 83 -20.36 -9.53 9.92
CA SER A 83 -20.20 -8.65 8.75
C SER A 83 -18.77 -8.59 8.22
#